data_AF-A0A1A9ANG1-F1
#
_entry.id   AF-A0A1A9ANG1-F1
#
_cell.length_a   1.000
_cell.length_b   1.000
_cell.length_c   1.000
_cell.angle_alpha   90.00
_cell.angle_beta   90.00
_cell.angle_gamma   90.00
#
_symmetry.space_group_name_H-M   'P 1'
#
loop_
_entity.id
_entity.type
_entity.pdbx_description
1 polymer ?
#
loop_
_entity_poly.entity_id
_entity_poly.type
_entity_poly.pdbx_seq_one_letter_code
_entity_poly.pdbx_strand_id
1 'polypeptide(L)'
;MNMIARSAELSEIYEWSKNLNGYLINYFNLYVDKWSDKNIKKRCRDFNYIFNTIIREIEENDMYSTHYTTLNNSINNYITIQFQNHRLNCEKALNDSEEYADIEYGKKINDLCEDFYYINNKLGEINNSYQCEEIFNYIEGQKSSLKTVYEDRSHKYSQYLVFHDFPSYNDFDNIKKNIKCKS
;
A
#
# COMPACT_ATOMS: atom_id res chain seq x y z
N MET A 1 -9.01 7.67 4.43
CA MET A 1 -10.26 7.34 3.72
C MET A 1 -10.86 6.15 4.45
N ASN A 2 -11.86 6.36 5.31
CA ASN A 2 -12.60 5.23 5.90
C ASN A 2 -13.52 4.70 4.80
N MET A 3 -13.14 3.56 4.21
CA MET A 3 -13.87 3.04 3.06
C MET A 3 -15.20 2.39 3.44
N ILE A 4 -15.35 1.97 4.69
CA ILE A 4 -16.59 1.53 5.31
C ILE A 4 -16.65 2.21 6.68
N ALA A 5 -17.69 2.99 6.95
CA ALA A 5 -17.90 3.45 8.32
C ALA A 5 -18.19 2.21 9.19
N ARG A 6 -17.62 2.12 10.39
CA ARG A 6 -17.90 1.00 11.32
C ARG A 6 -19.40 0.84 11.65
N SER A 7 -20.23 1.82 11.27
CA SER A 7 -21.68 1.86 11.43
C SER A 7 -22.46 1.75 10.11
N ALA A 8 -21.83 1.41 8.99
CA ALA A 8 -22.53 1.30 7.70
C ALA A 8 -23.61 0.20 7.77
N GLU A 9 -24.75 0.40 7.13
CA GLU A 9 -25.72 -0.69 7.05
C GLU A 9 -25.28 -1.73 6.00
N LEU A 10 -25.67 -2.99 6.17
CA LEU A 10 -25.35 -4.05 5.21
C LEU A 10 -25.84 -3.71 3.78
N SER A 11 -26.97 -3.02 3.67
CA SER A 11 -27.53 -2.48 2.43
C SER A 11 -26.56 -1.53 1.72
N GLU A 12 -25.89 -0.65 2.47
CA GLU A 12 -24.92 0.31 1.96
C GLU A 12 -23.66 -0.40 1.44
N ILE A 13 -23.17 -1.42 2.14
CA ILE A 13 -22.01 -2.22 1.71
C ILE A 13 -22.33 -2.98 0.42
N TYR A 14 -23.53 -3.56 0.31
CA TYR A 14 -23.96 -4.21 -0.93
C TYR A 14 -24.07 -3.23 -2.09
N GLU A 15 -24.64 -2.06 -1.85
CA GLU A 15 -24.77 -1.01 -2.87
C GLU A 15 -23.40 -0.49 -3.31
N TRP A 16 -22.48 -0.25 -2.36
CA TRP A 16 -21.10 0.07 -2.66
C TRP A 16 -20.41 -1.01 -3.49
N SER A 17 -20.55 -2.28 -3.11
CA SER A 17 -19.95 -3.42 -3.81
C SER A 17 -20.47 -3.55 -5.24
N LYS A 18 -21.77 -3.34 -5.46
CA LYS A 18 -22.35 -3.29 -6.82
C LYS A 18 -21.78 -2.16 -7.66
N ASN A 19 -21.60 -0.99 -7.07
CA ASN A 19 -21.09 0.19 -7.76
C ASN A 19 -19.56 0.17 -7.97
N LEU A 20 -18.84 -0.67 -7.23
CA LEU A 20 -17.37 -0.78 -7.29
C LEU A 20 -16.86 -1.03 -8.71
N ASN A 21 -17.49 -1.91 -9.47
CA ASN A 21 -17.06 -2.19 -10.85
C ASN A 21 -17.11 -0.93 -11.72
N GLY A 22 -18.17 -0.12 -11.60
CA GLY A 22 -18.29 1.14 -12.33
C GLY A 22 -17.22 2.15 -11.93
N TYR A 23 -16.91 2.25 -10.63
CA TYR A 23 -15.83 3.11 -10.13
C TYR A 23 -14.46 2.67 -10.66
N LEU A 24 -14.19 1.37 -10.66
CA LEU A 24 -12.94 0.83 -11.19
C LEU A 24 -12.83 1.05 -12.70
N ILE A 25 -13.87 0.77 -13.49
CA ILE A 25 -13.87 1.03 -14.94
C ILE A 25 -13.53 2.50 -15.22
N ASN A 26 -14.21 3.42 -14.55
CA ASN A 26 -13.98 4.86 -14.74
C ASN A 26 -12.55 5.26 -14.38
N TYR A 27 -12.04 4.77 -13.24
CA TYR A 27 -10.67 5.07 -12.82
C TYR A 27 -9.65 4.53 -13.82
N PHE A 28 -9.76 3.26 -14.23
CA PHE A 28 -8.77 2.64 -15.08
C PHE A 28 -8.73 3.30 -16.48
N ASN A 29 -9.90 3.56 -17.08
CA ASN A 29 -10.01 4.25 -18.37
C ASN A 29 -9.37 5.65 -18.36
N LEU A 30 -9.39 6.36 -17.22
CA LEU A 30 -8.87 7.73 -17.13
C LEU A 30 -7.35 7.79 -16.89
N TYR A 31 -6.79 6.78 -16.25
CA TYR A 31 -5.46 6.88 -15.65
C TYR A 31 -4.45 5.83 -16.09
N VAL A 32 -4.86 4.61 -16.50
CA VAL A 32 -3.92 3.51 -16.75
C VAL A 32 -2.93 3.84 -17.87
N ASP A 33 -3.39 4.41 -18.98
CA ASP A 33 -2.53 4.75 -20.12
C ASP A 33 -1.46 5.80 -19.77
N LYS A 34 -1.60 6.48 -18.64
CA LYS A 34 -0.64 7.48 -18.14
C LYS A 34 0.39 6.88 -17.19
N TRP A 35 0.32 5.60 -16.88
CA TRP A 35 1.25 4.94 -15.97
C TRP A 35 2.47 4.42 -16.73
N SER A 36 3.66 4.72 -16.21
CA SER A 36 4.87 4.00 -16.59
C SER A 36 4.88 2.59 -15.98
N ASP A 37 5.72 1.69 -16.49
CA ASP A 37 5.83 0.32 -15.96
C ASP A 37 6.18 0.27 -14.47
N LYS A 38 7.10 1.14 -14.01
CA LYS A 38 7.42 1.29 -12.58
C LYS A 38 6.16 1.68 -11.80
N ASN A 39 5.36 2.61 -12.34
CA ASN A 39 4.10 3.00 -11.74
C ASN A 39 3.06 1.88 -11.76
N ILE A 40 2.95 1.07 -12.81
CA ILE A 40 2.00 -0.06 -12.87
C ILE A 40 2.24 -1.01 -11.70
N LYS A 41 3.48 -1.47 -11.48
CA LYS A 41 3.81 -2.37 -10.36
C LYS A 41 3.44 -1.78 -9.00
N LYS A 42 3.69 -0.48 -8.80
CA LYS A 42 3.28 0.24 -7.59
C LYS A 42 1.76 0.24 -7.43
N ARG A 43 1.03 0.60 -8.49
CA ARG A 43 -0.45 0.65 -8.48
C ARG A 43 -1.07 -0.71 -8.22
N CYS A 44 -0.53 -1.80 -8.76
CA CYS A 44 -0.97 -3.16 -8.43
C CYS A 44 -0.89 -3.42 -6.92
N ARG A 45 0.24 -3.07 -6.29
CA ARG A 45 0.45 -3.26 -4.84
C ARG A 45 -0.49 -2.41 -4.02
N ASP A 46 -0.65 -1.13 -4.39
CA ASP A 46 -1.55 -0.21 -3.70
C ASP A 46 -3.01 -0.72 -3.79
N PHE A 47 -3.45 -1.19 -4.95
CA PHE A 47 -4.79 -1.78 -5.11
C PHE A 47 -4.97 -3.05 -4.29
N ASN A 48 -4.02 -3.99 -4.36
CA ASN A 48 -4.08 -5.22 -3.58
C ASN A 48 -4.17 -4.91 -2.08
N TYR A 49 -3.37 -3.97 -1.58
CA TYR A 49 -3.41 -3.55 -0.18
C TYR A 49 -4.77 -2.95 0.21
N ILE A 50 -5.28 -2.01 -0.58
CA ILE A 50 -6.58 -1.35 -0.31
C ILE A 50 -7.69 -2.39 -0.25
N PHE A 51 -7.80 -3.25 -1.27
CA PHE A 51 -8.91 -4.19 -1.36
C PHE A 51 -8.80 -5.35 -0.36
N ASN A 52 -7.58 -5.78 -0.03
CA ASN A 52 -7.39 -6.77 1.05
C ASN A 52 -7.76 -6.18 2.40
N THR A 53 -7.43 -4.91 2.65
CA THR A 53 -7.84 -4.23 3.88
C THR A 53 -9.37 -4.19 4.01
N ILE A 54 -10.10 -3.85 2.95
CA ILE A 54 -11.57 -3.83 2.95
C ILE A 54 -12.14 -5.24 3.17
N ILE A 55 -11.61 -6.25 2.48
CA ILE A 55 -12.09 -7.63 2.60
C ILE A 55 -11.89 -8.12 4.04
N ARG A 56 -10.75 -7.82 4.66
CA ARG A 56 -10.49 -8.13 6.08
C ARG A 56 -11.49 -7.42 7.00
N GLU A 57 -11.74 -6.13 6.78
CA GLU A 57 -12.73 -5.39 7.58
C GLU A 57 -14.15 -5.97 7.47
N ILE A 58 -14.51 -6.54 6.31
CA ILE A 58 -15.78 -7.25 6.12
C ILE A 58 -15.77 -8.60 6.87
N GLU A 59 -14.66 -9.32 6.82
CA GLU A 59 -14.47 -10.62 7.48
C GLU A 59 -14.56 -10.52 9.01
N GLU A 60 -13.85 -9.54 9.58
CA GLU A 60 -13.73 -9.33 11.02
C GLU A 60 -14.97 -8.68 11.64
N ASN A 61 -15.89 -8.16 10.82
CA ASN A 61 -17.11 -7.53 11.31
C ASN A 61 -18.26 -8.55 11.39
N ASP A 62 -18.70 -8.86 12.61
CA ASP A 62 -19.79 -9.80 12.89
C ASP A 62 -21.09 -9.50 12.13
N MET A 63 -21.36 -8.23 11.80
CA MET A 63 -22.55 -7.85 11.03
C MET A 63 -22.52 -8.33 9.58
N TYR A 64 -21.32 -8.55 9.02
CA TYR A 64 -21.12 -8.85 7.59
C TYR A 64 -20.40 -10.17 7.35
N SER A 65 -19.86 -10.82 8.38
CA SER A 65 -19.10 -12.06 8.27
C SER A 65 -19.90 -13.18 7.58
N THR A 66 -21.22 -13.24 7.79
CA THR A 66 -22.13 -14.17 7.10
C THR A 66 -22.27 -13.90 5.59
N HIS A 67 -21.93 -12.69 5.15
CA HIS A 67 -21.95 -12.23 3.76
C HIS A 67 -20.55 -12.15 3.13
N TYR A 68 -19.51 -12.45 3.91
CA TYR A 68 -18.10 -12.35 3.52
C TYR A 68 -17.83 -13.00 2.17
N THR A 69 -18.18 -14.28 2.01
CA THR A 69 -17.89 -15.04 0.78
C THR A 69 -18.43 -14.35 -0.46
N THR A 70 -19.67 -13.84 -0.41
CA THR A 70 -20.31 -13.16 -1.54
C THR A 70 -19.63 -11.82 -1.85
N LEU A 71 -19.34 -11.02 -0.82
CA LEU A 71 -18.69 -9.71 -0.97
C LEU A 71 -17.24 -9.87 -1.46
N ASN A 72 -16.48 -10.77 -0.85
CA ASN A 72 -15.11 -11.11 -1.21
C ASN A 72 -15.01 -11.56 -2.67
N ASN A 73 -15.86 -12.51 -3.09
CA ASN A 73 -15.89 -12.99 -4.48
C ASN A 73 -16.23 -11.87 -5.47
N SER A 74 -17.21 -11.02 -5.14
CA SER A 74 -17.61 -9.91 -6.00
C SER A 74 -16.47 -8.91 -6.19
N ILE A 75 -15.87 -8.46 -5.09
CA ILE A 75 -14.76 -7.50 -5.09
C ILE A 75 -13.56 -8.06 -5.87
N ASN A 76 -13.14 -9.30 -5.56
CA ASN A 76 -12.01 -9.94 -6.25
C ASN A 76 -12.27 -10.10 -7.75
N ASN A 77 -13.48 -10.48 -8.14
CA ASN A 77 -13.85 -10.63 -9.54
C ASN A 77 -13.78 -9.29 -10.29
N TYR A 78 -14.32 -8.21 -9.71
CA TYR A 78 -14.27 -6.89 -10.34
C TYR A 78 -12.84 -6.38 -10.54
N ILE A 79 -11.97 -6.52 -9.54
CA ILE A 79 -10.56 -6.10 -9.65
C ILE A 79 -9.84 -6.92 -10.72
N THR A 80 -10.02 -8.25 -10.70
CA THR A 80 -9.37 -9.18 -11.63
C THR A 80 -9.75 -8.85 -13.07
N ILE A 81 -11.04 -8.62 -13.33
CA ILE A 81 -11.54 -8.22 -14.65
C ILE A 81 -10.87 -6.90 -15.10
N GLN A 82 -10.74 -5.91 -14.21
CA GLN A 82 -10.12 -4.64 -14.61
C GLN A 82 -8.62 -4.77 -14.89
N PHE A 83 -7.89 -5.56 -14.11
CA PHE A 83 -6.48 -5.88 -14.39
C PHE A 83 -6.33 -6.55 -15.76
N GLN A 84 -7.18 -7.53 -16.08
CA GLN A 84 -7.16 -8.23 -17.37
C GLN A 84 -7.52 -7.31 -18.54
N ASN A 85 -8.61 -6.54 -18.43
CA ASN A 85 -9.09 -5.64 -19.49
C ASN A 85 -8.03 -4.61 -19.89
N HIS A 86 -7.30 -4.10 -18.90
CA HIS A 86 -6.24 -3.12 -19.12
C HIS A 86 -4.86 -3.75 -19.29
N ARG A 87 -4.79 -5.08 -19.43
CA ARG A 87 -3.55 -5.86 -19.64
C ARG A 87 -2.47 -5.52 -18.63
N LEU A 88 -2.88 -5.22 -17.39
CA LEU A 88 -1.93 -5.00 -16.32
C LEU A 88 -1.38 -6.35 -15.90
N ASN A 89 -0.06 -6.47 -15.80
CA ASN A 89 0.59 -7.64 -15.21
C ASN A 89 0.48 -7.59 -13.67
N CYS A 90 -0.74 -7.39 -13.17
CA CYS A 90 -1.09 -7.40 -11.76
C CYS A 90 -1.75 -8.75 -11.45
N GLU A 91 -1.18 -9.49 -10.50
CA GLU A 91 -1.88 -10.61 -9.89
C GLU A 91 -2.55 -10.13 -8.60
N LYS A 92 -3.82 -10.50 -8.40
CA LYS A 92 -4.51 -10.24 -7.14
C LYS A 92 -3.96 -11.21 -6.10
N ALA A 93 -3.27 -10.70 -5.09
CA ALA A 93 -2.88 -11.51 -3.94
C ALA A 93 -4.15 -12.06 -3.27
N LEU A 94 -4.22 -13.39 -3.13
CA LEU A 94 -5.29 -14.04 -2.37
C LEU A 94 -5.10 -13.78 -0.87
N ASN A 95 -6.11 -14.15 -0.09
CA ASN A 95 -6.23 -13.80 1.31
C ASN A 95 -6.24 -15.06 2.16
N ASP A 96 -5.08 -15.49 2.64
CA ASP A 96 -4.98 -16.23 3.89
C ASP A 96 -4.44 -15.34 5.04
N SER A 97 -4.60 -15.76 6.30
CA SER A 97 -4.23 -14.96 7.47
C SER A 97 -2.74 -14.60 7.55
N GLU A 98 -1.87 -15.47 7.04
CA GLU A 98 -0.42 -15.24 7.05
C GLU A 98 -0.04 -14.27 5.92
N GLU A 99 -0.70 -14.38 4.77
CA GLU A 99 -0.61 -13.45 3.64
C GLU A 99 -1.00 -12.02 4.03
N TYR A 100 -1.99 -11.83 4.92
CA TYR A 100 -2.40 -10.48 5.34
C TYR A 100 -1.32 -9.73 6.11
N ALA A 101 -0.66 -10.38 7.08
CA ALA A 101 0.42 -9.74 7.82
C ALA A 101 1.57 -9.39 6.87
N ASP A 102 1.87 -10.26 5.91
CA ASP A 102 2.89 -10.01 4.89
C ASP A 102 2.50 -8.88 3.93
N ILE A 103 1.22 -8.76 3.55
CA ILE A 103 0.70 -7.64 2.76
C ILE A 103 0.83 -6.33 3.53
N GLU A 104 0.49 -6.33 4.82
CA GLU A 104 0.57 -5.13 5.66
C GLU A 104 2.01 -4.68 5.87
N TYR A 105 2.90 -5.59 6.27
CA TYR A 105 4.32 -5.27 6.44
C TYR A 105 4.99 -4.93 5.11
N GLY A 106 4.62 -5.62 4.03
CA GLY A 106 5.09 -5.31 2.69
C GLY A 106 4.70 -3.89 2.26
N LYS A 107 3.47 -3.46 2.56
CA LYS A 107 3.03 -2.08 2.33
C LYS A 107 3.84 -1.09 3.17
N LYS A 108 3.97 -1.33 4.47
CA LYS A 108 4.74 -0.47 5.39
C LYS A 108 6.20 -0.33 4.97
N ILE A 109 6.85 -1.40 4.53
CA ILE A 109 8.23 -1.38 4.04
C ILE A 109 8.33 -0.64 2.70
N ASN A 110 7.39 -0.86 1.77
CA ASN A 110 7.36 -0.12 0.52
C ASN A 110 7.14 1.39 0.77
N ASP A 111 6.28 1.77 1.71
CA ASP A 111 6.02 3.17 2.07
C ASP A 111 7.24 3.81 2.73
N LEU A 112 7.93 3.09 3.62
CA LEU A 112 9.21 3.53 4.16
C LEU A 112 10.25 3.79 3.07
N CYS A 113 10.29 2.93 2.03
CA CYS A 113 11.15 3.17 0.88
C CYS A 113 10.72 4.42 0.10
N GLU A 114 9.42 4.65 -0.10
CA GLU A 114 8.89 5.86 -0.75
C GLU A 114 9.29 7.13 0.03
N ASP A 115 9.18 7.09 1.35
CA ASP A 115 9.58 8.19 2.23
C ASP A 115 11.08 8.48 2.11
N PHE A 116 11.93 7.46 2.25
CA PHE A 116 13.38 7.64 2.12
C PHE A 116 13.79 8.10 0.72
N TYR A 117 13.12 7.60 -0.33
CA TYR A 117 13.35 8.02 -1.71
C TYR A 117 12.99 9.50 -1.89
N TYR A 118 11.82 9.91 -1.39
CA TYR A 118 11.38 11.31 -1.43
C TYR A 118 12.37 12.21 -0.68
N ILE A 119 12.74 11.82 0.54
CA ILE A 119 13.63 12.59 1.40
C ILE A 119 15.00 12.77 0.74
N ASN A 120 15.59 11.69 0.22
CA ASN A 120 16.88 11.75 -0.45
C ASN A 120 16.87 12.73 -1.64
N ASN A 121 15.79 12.75 -2.41
CA ASN A 121 15.62 13.68 -3.54
C ASN A 121 15.31 15.12 -3.12
N LYS A 122 14.87 15.33 -1.88
CA LYS A 122 14.44 16.63 -1.33
C LYS A 122 15.25 17.11 -0.14
N LEU A 123 16.45 16.56 0.07
CA LEU A 123 17.31 16.86 1.22
C LEU A 123 17.52 18.36 1.44
N GLY A 124 17.74 19.14 0.38
CA GLY A 124 17.92 20.58 0.49
C GLY A 124 16.69 21.30 1.03
N GLU A 125 15.50 20.96 0.52
CA GLU A 125 14.23 21.53 0.96
C GLU A 125 13.91 21.11 2.40
N ILE A 126 14.09 19.82 2.70
CA ILE A 126 13.84 19.26 4.04
C ILE A 126 14.77 19.90 5.07
N ASN A 127 16.08 19.99 4.79
CA ASN A 127 17.04 20.55 5.74
C ASN A 127 16.79 22.03 6.06
N ASN A 128 16.11 22.77 5.16
CA ASN A 128 15.74 24.17 5.38
C ASN A 128 14.30 24.33 5.89
N SER A 129 13.58 23.23 6.11
CA SER A 129 12.19 23.21 6.51
C SER A 129 12.04 23.29 8.03
N TYR A 130 11.02 24.01 8.50
CA TYR A 130 10.70 24.05 9.94
C TYR A 130 10.19 22.69 10.47
N GLN A 131 9.75 21.79 9.57
CA GLN A 131 9.36 20.42 9.91
C GLN A 131 10.50 19.41 9.84
N CYS A 132 11.75 19.84 9.59
CA CYS A 132 12.85 18.89 9.39
C CYS A 132 12.99 17.88 10.54
N GLU A 133 12.96 18.35 11.78
CA GLU A 133 13.09 17.47 12.96
C GLU A 133 11.91 16.51 13.10
N GLU A 134 10.69 16.97 12.78
CA GLU A 134 9.49 16.13 12.79
C GLU A 134 9.58 15.02 11.74
N ILE A 135 9.99 15.37 10.52
CA ILE A 135 10.21 14.42 9.42
C ILE A 135 11.29 13.40 9.82
N PHE A 136 12.41 13.87 10.37
CA PHE A 136 13.50 13.01 10.83
C PHE A 136 13.02 12.03 11.91
N ASN A 137 12.33 12.51 12.94
CA ASN A 137 11.82 11.67 14.01
C ASN A 137 10.78 10.65 13.51
N TYR A 138 9.92 11.06 12.58
CA TYR A 138 8.94 10.17 11.95
C TYR A 138 9.61 9.01 11.23
N ILE A 139 10.54 9.28 10.30
CA ILE A 139 11.20 8.21 9.52
C ILE A 139 12.10 7.33 10.40
N GLU A 140 12.69 7.89 11.45
CA GLU A 140 13.45 7.13 12.43
C GLU A 140 12.57 6.13 13.18
N GLY A 141 11.40 6.59 13.63
CA GLY A 141 10.40 5.74 14.26
C GLY A 141 9.95 4.62 13.34
N GLN A 142 9.59 4.95 12.09
CA GLN A 142 9.17 3.94 11.10
C GLN A 142 10.28 2.92 10.83
N LYS A 143 11.50 3.38 10.55
CA LYS A 143 12.65 2.51 10.30
C LYS A 143 12.93 1.58 11.48
N SER A 144 12.91 2.09 12.70
CA SER A 144 13.14 1.29 13.90
C SER A 144 12.05 0.22 14.06
N SER A 145 10.79 0.61 13.92
CA SER A 145 9.65 -0.29 14.09
C SER A 145 9.60 -1.44 13.08
N LEU A 146 10.11 -1.23 11.86
CA LEU A 146 10.09 -2.22 10.78
C LEU A 146 11.39 -3.03 10.67
N LYS A 147 12.42 -2.71 11.45
CA LYS A 147 13.74 -3.34 11.35
C LYS A 147 13.67 -4.85 11.57
N THR A 148 13.15 -5.29 12.72
CA THR A 148 13.06 -6.72 13.07
C THR A 148 12.22 -7.49 12.04
N VAL A 149 11.09 -6.91 11.63
CA VAL A 149 10.21 -7.49 10.60
C VAL A 149 10.95 -7.71 9.29
N TYR A 150 11.74 -6.73 8.86
CA TYR A 150 12.55 -6.86 7.66
C TYR A 150 13.67 -7.89 7.83
N GLU A 151 14.39 -7.88 8.96
CA GLU A 151 15.50 -8.82 9.20
C GLU A 151 15.02 -10.27 9.21
N ASP A 152 13.90 -10.56 9.88
CA ASP A 152 13.34 -11.91 9.99
C ASP A 152 12.81 -12.44 8.65
N ARG A 153 12.34 -11.55 7.76
CA ARG A 153 11.64 -11.91 6.51
C ARG A 153 12.19 -11.18 5.28
N SER A 154 13.50 -10.91 5.27
CA SER A 154 14.14 -10.08 4.22
C SER A 154 13.88 -10.61 2.80
N HIS A 155 13.81 -11.93 2.62
CA HIS A 155 13.49 -12.57 1.35
C HIS A 155 12.10 -12.16 0.79
N LYS A 156 11.13 -11.80 1.63
CA LYS A 156 9.79 -11.36 1.20
C LYS A 156 9.78 -9.89 0.77
N TYR A 157 10.64 -9.07 1.37
CA TYR A 157 10.52 -7.60 1.30
C TYR A 157 11.65 -6.91 0.54
N SER A 158 12.77 -7.59 0.29
CA SER A 158 13.93 -7.05 -0.43
C SER A 158 13.58 -6.49 -1.82
N GLN A 159 12.60 -7.08 -2.49
CA GLN A 159 12.10 -6.59 -3.78
C GLN A 159 11.57 -5.15 -3.74
N TYR A 160 11.05 -4.68 -2.60
CA TYR A 160 10.58 -3.30 -2.46
C TYR A 160 11.75 -2.32 -2.39
N LEU A 161 12.82 -2.70 -1.70
CA LEU A 161 14.03 -1.90 -1.62
C LEU A 161 14.66 -1.76 -3.01
N VAL A 162 14.82 -2.88 -3.72
CA VAL A 162 15.35 -2.90 -5.11
C VAL A 162 14.48 -2.04 -6.05
N PHE A 163 13.16 -2.10 -5.90
CA PHE A 163 12.24 -1.28 -6.70
C PHE A 163 12.46 0.24 -6.51
N HIS A 164 12.89 0.66 -5.32
CA HIS A 164 13.20 2.04 -4.98
C HIS A 164 14.70 2.37 -5.04
N ASP A 165 15.49 1.51 -5.69
CA ASP A 165 16.92 1.68 -5.90
C ASP A 165 17.74 1.70 -4.58
N PHE A 166 17.25 0.99 -3.56
CA PHE A 166 17.97 0.70 -2.32
C PHE A 166 18.55 -0.72 -2.37
N PRO A 167 19.88 -0.90 -2.41
CA PRO A 167 20.52 -2.21 -2.34
C PRO A 167 20.20 -3.00 -1.05
N SER A 168 19.98 -2.30 0.07
CA SER A 168 19.81 -2.90 1.39
C SER A 168 19.08 -1.96 2.36
N TYR A 169 18.54 -2.52 3.44
CA TYR A 169 17.87 -1.75 4.49
C TYR A 169 18.82 -0.77 5.21
N ASN A 170 20.13 -1.03 5.16
CA ASN A 170 21.15 -0.18 5.75
C ASN A 170 21.38 1.11 4.93
N ASP A 171 20.94 1.17 3.67
CA ASP A 171 21.09 2.38 2.86
C ASP A 171 20.30 3.57 3.40
N PHE A 172 19.24 3.30 4.17
CA PHE A 172 18.52 4.32 4.93
C PHE A 172 19.43 5.08 5.91
N ASP A 173 20.44 4.44 6.51
CA ASP A 173 21.40 5.12 7.40
C ASP A 173 22.27 6.13 6.69
N ASN A 174 22.53 5.94 5.39
CA ASN A 174 23.27 6.92 4.61
C ASN A 174 22.43 8.17 4.34
N ILE A 175 21.14 8.00 4.03
CA ILE A 175 20.21 9.13 3.82
C ILE A 175 20.04 9.92 5.11
N LYS A 176 19.84 9.24 6.23
CA LYS A 176 19.70 9.87 7.56
C LYS A 176 20.87 10.78 7.91
N LYS A 177 22.11 10.34 7.67
CA LYS A 177 23.33 11.14 7.94
C LYS A 177 23.36 12.45 7.16
N ASN A 178 22.62 12.55 6.06
CA ASN A 178 22.53 13.74 5.22
C ASN A 178 21.41 14.70 5.63
N ILE A 179 20.53 14.29 6.55
CA ILE A 179 19.53 15.16 7.15
C ILE A 179 20.23 16.01 8.22
N LYS A 180 20.35 17.30 7.94
CA LYS A 180 21.00 18.32 8.76
C LYS A 180 20.00 19.45 8.94
N CYS A 181 19.02 19.22 9.81
CA CYS A 181 17.99 20.20 10.14
C CYS A 181 18.66 21.50 10.55
N LYS A 182 18.58 22.49 9.66
CA LYS A 182 19.16 23.79 9.93
C LYS A 182 18.19 24.52 10.85
N SER A 183 18.73 24.94 11.98
CA SER A 183 18.09 25.86 12.90
C SER A 183 17.94 27.24 12.26
#